data_AF-A0A944PP45-F1
#
_entry.id   AF-A0A944PP45-F1
#
_cell.length_a   1.000
_cell.length_b   1.000
_cell.length_c   1.000
_cell.angle_alpha   90.00
_cell.angle_beta   90.00
_cell.angle_gamma   90.00
#
_symmetry.space_group_name_H-M   'P 1'
#
loop_
_entity.id
_entity.type
_entity.pdbx_description
1 polymer ?
#
loop_
_entity_poly.entity_id
_entity_poly.type
_entity_poly.pdbx_seq_one_letter_code
_entity_poly.pdbx_strand_id
1 'polypeptide(L)'
;MTAPRRRTFGILNDLLAFLLEVFALLTLALWGYRQGGGLIGGVLLGTAAAAAAALLWGAFAAPKARYKVPLPGVLSVKAVVFGAAALAVVGLGLLPQACWFAAIVFVNTALVTYYRSRDSRA
;
A
#
# COMPACT_ATOMS: atom_id res chain seq x y z
N MET A 1 -28.41 -10.20 15.19
CA MET A 1 -28.48 -10.13 13.71
C MET A 1 -28.21 -8.69 13.28
N THR A 2 -26.96 -8.31 13.02
CA THR A 2 -26.59 -6.93 12.67
C THR A 2 -26.10 -6.85 11.22
N ALA A 3 -26.93 -6.21 10.40
CA ALA A 3 -26.70 -5.54 9.11
C ALA A 3 -25.76 -6.22 8.07
N PRO A 4 -26.28 -6.94 7.05
CA PRO A 4 -25.48 -7.45 5.92
C PRO A 4 -24.59 -6.37 5.25
N ARG A 5 -25.02 -5.11 5.30
CA ARG A 5 -24.28 -3.94 4.78
C ARG A 5 -22.88 -3.74 5.39
N ARG A 6 -22.67 -4.08 6.67
CA ARG A 6 -21.37 -3.91 7.35
C ARG A 6 -20.33 -4.94 6.89
N ARG A 7 -20.73 -6.20 6.65
CA ARG A 7 -19.82 -7.25 6.15
C ARG A 7 -19.39 -7.00 4.71
N THR A 8 -20.32 -6.60 3.85
CA THR A 8 -20.02 -6.31 2.44
C THR A 8 -19.02 -5.16 2.30
N PHE A 9 -19.19 -4.07 3.06
CA PHE A 9 -18.24 -2.96 3.07
C PHE A 9 -16.83 -3.40 3.50
N GLY A 10 -16.71 -4.21 4.56
CA GLY A 10 -15.42 -4.74 5.00
C GLY A 10 -14.71 -5.56 3.93
N ILE A 11 -15.42 -6.48 3.27
CA ILE A 11 -14.85 -7.34 2.21
C ILE A 11 -14.38 -6.50 1.02
N LEU A 12 -15.18 -5.55 0.55
CA LEU A 12 -14.79 -4.68 -0.57
C LEU A 12 -13.57 -3.83 -0.23
N ASN A 13 -13.53 -3.29 0.99
CA ASN A 13 -12.41 -2.51 1.47
C ASN A 13 -11.12 -3.34 1.54
N ASP A 14 -11.20 -4.56 2.08
CA ASP A 14 -10.05 -5.45 2.21
C ASP A 14 -9.54 -5.90 0.83
N LEU A 15 -10.44 -6.20 -0.11
CA LEU A 15 -10.09 -6.50 -1.49
C LEU A 15 -9.40 -5.30 -2.16
N LEU A 16 -9.95 -4.09 -2.00
CA LEU A 16 -9.34 -2.87 -2.55
C LEU A 16 -7.96 -2.62 -1.95
N ALA A 17 -7.81 -2.76 -0.63
CA ALA A 17 -6.53 -2.62 0.05
C ALA A 17 -5.51 -3.63 -0.46
N PHE A 18 -5.92 -4.88 -0.68
CA PHE A 18 -5.07 -5.92 -1.26
C PHE A 18 -4.62 -5.57 -2.68
N LEU A 19 -5.54 -5.11 -3.54
CA LEU A 19 -5.19 -4.70 -4.90
C LEU A 19 -4.20 -3.53 -4.92
N LEU A 20 -4.36 -2.56 -4.01
CA LEU A 20 -3.41 -1.46 -3.85
C LEU A 20 -2.04 -1.94 -3.39
N GLU A 21 -1.98 -2.91 -2.48
CA GLU A 21 -0.73 -3.51 -2.01
C GLU A 21 0.00 -4.25 -3.14
N VAL A 22 -0.70 -5.08 -3.90
CA VAL A 22 -0.14 -5.77 -5.07
C VAL A 22 0.35 -4.77 -6.11
N PHE A 23 -0.45 -3.75 -6.42
CA PHE A 23 -0.08 -2.69 -7.36
C PHE A 23 1.18 -1.95 -6.91
N ALA A 24 1.30 -1.63 -5.62
CA ALA A 24 2.47 -0.97 -5.07
C ALA A 24 3.74 -1.81 -5.26
N LEU A 25 3.68 -3.10 -4.92
CA LEU A 25 4.82 -4.02 -5.07
C LEU A 25 5.23 -4.20 -6.54
N LEU A 26 4.26 -4.38 -7.44
CA LEU A 26 4.52 -4.52 -8.87
C LEU A 26 5.13 -3.26 -9.47
N THR A 27 4.63 -2.09 -9.08
CA THR A 27 5.15 -0.80 -9.56
C THR A 27 6.58 -0.58 -9.10
N LEU A 28 6.89 -0.85 -7.83
CA LEU A 28 8.25 -0.73 -7.29
C LEU A 28 9.21 -1.69 -8.01
N ALA A 29 8.78 -2.94 -8.25
CA ALA A 29 9.57 -3.91 -9.01
C ALA A 29 9.84 -3.44 -10.43
N LEU A 30 8.79 -2.97 -11.14
CA LEU A 30 8.90 -2.50 -12.52
C LEU A 30 9.77 -1.25 -12.64
N TRP A 31 9.58 -0.29 -11.73
CA TRP A 31 10.41 0.91 -11.66
C TRP A 31 11.88 0.56 -11.44
N GLY A 32 12.18 -0.30 -10.46
CA GLY A 32 13.56 -0.75 -10.24
C GLY A 32 14.14 -1.49 -11.45
N TYR A 33 13.33 -2.32 -12.11
CA TYR A 33 13.74 -2.98 -13.36
C TYR A 33 14.12 -1.99 -14.46
N ARG A 34 13.29 -0.96 -14.68
CA ARG A 34 13.58 0.07 -15.70
C ARG A 34 14.78 0.93 -15.34
N GLN A 35 15.00 1.20 -14.06
CA GLN A 35 16.07 2.10 -13.62
C GLN A 35 17.45 1.42 -13.52
N GLY A 36 17.49 0.09 -13.34
CA GLY A 36 18.72 -0.66 -13.07
C GLY A 36 19.69 -0.89 -14.23
N GLY A 37 19.49 -0.26 -15.40
CA GLY A 37 20.51 -0.17 -16.45
C GLY A 37 20.93 -1.49 -17.11
N GLY A 38 20.00 -2.45 -17.25
CA GLY A 38 20.25 -3.74 -17.88
C GLY A 38 19.45 -4.86 -17.19
N LEU A 39 19.52 -6.09 -17.72
CA LEU A 39 18.75 -7.21 -17.17
C LEU A 39 19.10 -7.50 -15.70
N ILE A 40 20.38 -7.67 -15.39
CA ILE A 40 20.84 -8.04 -14.04
C ILE A 40 20.59 -6.89 -13.06
N GLY A 41 21.05 -5.68 -13.38
CA GLY A 41 20.86 -4.51 -12.51
C GLY A 41 19.39 -4.15 -12.31
N GLY A 42 18.58 -4.29 -13.36
CA GLY A 42 17.13 -4.11 -13.30
C GLY A 42 16.47 -5.13 -12.39
N VAL A 43 16.72 -6.43 -12.59
CA VAL A 43 16.15 -7.47 -11.73
C VAL A 43 16.56 -7.27 -10.27
N LEU A 44 17.84 -7.01 -10.01
CA LEU A 44 18.33 -6.77 -8.65
C LEU A 44 17.64 -5.57 -8.00
N LEU A 45 17.58 -4.43 -8.69
CA LEU A 45 16.99 -3.21 -8.14
C LEU A 45 15.47 -3.36 -7.95
N GLY A 46 14.78 -3.95 -8.93
CA GLY A 46 13.33 -4.20 -8.86
C GLY A 46 12.98 -5.14 -7.72
N THR A 47 13.66 -6.29 -7.62
CA THR A 47 13.43 -7.25 -6.55
C THR A 47 13.81 -6.65 -5.18
N ALA A 48 14.92 -5.90 -5.08
CA ALA A 48 15.30 -5.24 -3.83
C ALA A 48 14.26 -4.21 -3.38
N ALA A 49 13.74 -3.38 -4.29
CA ALA A 49 12.72 -2.38 -3.98
C ALA A 49 11.40 -3.04 -3.50
N ALA A 50 10.92 -4.05 -4.22
CA ALA A 50 9.72 -4.78 -3.83
C ALA A 50 9.91 -5.56 -2.52
N ALA A 51 11.05 -6.22 -2.34
CA ALA A 51 11.38 -6.93 -1.09
C ALA A 51 11.48 -5.98 0.10
N ALA A 52 12.12 -4.82 -0.05
CA ALA A 52 12.22 -3.82 1.00
C ALA A 52 10.82 -3.33 1.43
N ALA A 53 9.93 -3.04 0.48
CA ALA A 53 8.55 -2.67 0.77
C ALA A 53 7.78 -3.79 1.49
N ALA A 54 7.87 -5.04 1.00
CA ALA A 54 7.20 -6.19 1.60
C ALA A 54 7.73 -6.49 3.01
N LEU A 55 9.04 -6.40 3.24
CA LEU A 55 9.65 -6.60 4.55
C LEU A 55 9.24 -5.50 5.53
N LEU A 56 9.27 -4.23 5.11
CA LEU A 56 8.84 -3.11 5.93
C LEU A 56 7.35 -3.27 6.31
N TRP A 57 6.52 -3.63 5.36
CA TRP A 57 5.10 -3.88 5.59
C TRP A 57 4.85 -5.06 6.51
N GLY A 58 5.50 -6.21 6.24
CA GLY A 58 5.41 -7.42 7.05
C GLY A 58 5.89 -7.22 8.49
N ALA A 59 6.90 -6.37 8.68
CA ALA A 59 7.46 -6.08 10.00
C ALA A 59 6.52 -5.24 10.87
N PHE A 60 5.83 -4.25 10.30
CA PHE A 60 5.13 -3.21 11.08
C PHE A 60 3.63 -3.05 10.77
N ALA A 61 3.18 -3.33 9.55
CA ALA A 61 1.83 -3.01 9.08
C ALA A 61 0.93 -4.25 8.85
N ALA A 62 1.49 -5.45 8.81
CA ALA A 62 0.74 -6.69 8.63
C ALA A 62 -0.13 -7.03 9.86
N PRO A 63 -1.25 -7.77 9.69
CA PRO A 63 -2.09 -8.22 10.82
C PRO A 63 -1.33 -9.05 11.86
N LYS A 64 -0.32 -9.81 11.41
CA LYS A 64 0.61 -10.59 12.24
C LYS A 64 1.99 -9.95 12.30
N ALA A 65 2.06 -8.62 12.22
CA ALA A 65 3.32 -7.87 12.24
C ALA A 65 4.19 -8.29 13.43
N ARG A 66 5.49 -8.47 13.16
CA ARG A 66 6.48 -8.83 14.19
C ARG A 66 6.58 -7.74 15.26
N TYR A 67 6.51 -6.48 14.85
CA TYR A 67 6.55 -5.33 15.74
C TYR A 67 5.17 -4.69 15.85
N LYS A 68 4.57 -4.76 17.04
CA LYS A 68 3.30 -4.11 17.33
C LYS A 68 3.55 -2.63 17.61
N VAL A 69 3.29 -1.78 16.61
CA VAL A 69 3.36 -0.32 16.74
C VAL A 69 1.95 0.26 16.88
N PRO A 70 1.80 1.43 17.53
CA PRO A 70 0.50 2.09 17.60
C PRO A 70 -0.01 2.46 16.20
N LEU A 71 -1.32 2.67 16.07
CA LEU A 71 -1.98 2.94 14.78
C LEU A 71 -1.29 4.02 13.93
N PRO A 72 -0.83 5.16 14.48
CA PRO A 72 -0.08 6.15 13.70
C PRO A 72 1.17 5.57 13.04
N GLY A 73 1.92 4.70 13.74
CA GLY A 73 3.09 4.04 13.18
C GLY A 73 2.75 3.12 12.01
N VAL A 74 1.65 2.37 12.12
CA VAL A 74 1.14 1.55 11.00
C VAL A 74 0.79 2.43 9.79
N LEU A 75 0.10 3.56 10.02
CA LEU A 75 -0.28 4.49 8.96
C LEU A 75 0.94 5.14 8.30
N SER A 76 1.98 5.47 9.07
CA SER A 76 3.24 5.99 8.53
C SER A 76 3.91 4.99 7.60
N VAL A 77 3.98 3.71 7.98
CA VAL A 77 4.56 2.65 7.12
C VAL A 77 3.78 2.51 5.82
N LYS A 78 2.44 2.51 5.88
CA LYS A 78 1.60 2.47 4.68
C LYS A 78 1.84 3.68 3.78
N ALA A 79 1.93 4.88 4.37
CA ALA A 79 2.20 6.10 3.63
C ALA A 79 3.57 6.07 2.94
N VAL A 80 4.60 5.52 3.59
CA VAL A 80 5.93 5.34 2.99
C VAL A 80 5.88 4.39 1.81
N VAL A 81 5.28 3.20 1.96
CA VAL A 81 5.25 2.21 0.88
C VAL A 81 4.41 2.67 -0.31
N PHE A 82 3.21 3.22 -0.05
CA PHE A 82 2.36 3.74 -1.11
C PHE A 82 2.92 5.04 -1.72
N GLY A 83 3.55 5.90 -0.94
CA GLY A 83 4.24 7.09 -1.44
C GLY A 83 5.41 6.71 -2.36
N ALA A 84 6.21 5.72 -1.97
CA ALA A 84 7.28 5.19 -2.80
C ALA A 84 6.73 4.58 -4.10
N ALA A 85 5.63 3.84 -4.05
CA ALA A 85 4.99 3.33 -5.25
C ALA A 85 4.47 4.45 -6.16
N ALA A 86 3.85 5.50 -5.61
CA ALA A 86 3.41 6.65 -6.40
C ALA A 86 4.60 7.36 -7.09
N LEU A 87 5.71 7.57 -6.36
CA LEU A 87 6.94 8.13 -6.92
C LEU A 87 7.56 7.22 -7.98
N ALA A 88 7.48 5.91 -7.81
CA ALA A 88 7.88 4.94 -8.82
C ALA A 88 7.02 5.06 -10.09
N VAL A 89 5.69 5.20 -9.98
CA VAL A 89 4.82 5.49 -11.15
C VAL A 89 5.23 6.79 -11.85
N VAL A 90 5.55 7.85 -11.09
CA VAL A 90 6.07 9.11 -11.66
C VAL A 90 7.38 8.88 -12.41
N GLY A 91 8.32 8.12 -11.82
CA GLY A 91 9.57 7.75 -12.47
C GLY A 91 9.40 6.89 -13.74
N LEU A 92 8.25 6.23 -13.89
CA LEU A 92 7.87 5.52 -15.11
C LEU A 92 7.25 6.44 -16.18
N GLY A 93 7.08 7.74 -15.91
CA GLY A 93 6.48 8.72 -16.81
C GLY A 93 4.94 8.72 -16.81
N LEU A 94 4.30 8.06 -15.84
CA LEU A 94 2.86 7.81 -15.81
C LEU A 94 2.16 8.72 -14.78
N LEU A 95 2.35 10.04 -14.90
CA LEU A 95 1.87 11.01 -13.90
C LEU A 95 0.35 10.94 -13.63
N PRO A 96 -0.54 10.83 -14.64
CA PRO A 96 -1.98 10.67 -14.37
C PRO A 96 -2.31 9.45 -13.52
N GLN A 97 -1.63 8.32 -13.77
CA GLN A 97 -1.81 7.08 -13.03
C GLN A 97 -1.31 7.21 -11.58
N ALA A 98 -0.21 7.95 -11.37
CA ALA A 98 0.30 8.23 -10.03
C ALA A 98 -0.72 9.03 -9.21
N CYS A 99 -1.35 10.05 -9.82
CA CYS A 99 -2.39 10.84 -9.18
C CYS A 99 -3.62 9.99 -8.82
N TRP A 100 -4.09 9.16 -9.75
CA TRP A 100 -5.21 8.24 -9.49
C TRP A 100 -4.90 7.28 -8.34
N PHE A 101 -3.72 6.66 -8.36
CA PHE A 101 -3.30 5.76 -7.31
C PHE A 101 -3.24 6.46 -5.95
N ALA A 102 -2.60 7.63 -5.87
CA ALA A 102 -2.51 8.42 -4.64
C ALA A 102 -3.89 8.81 -4.10
N ALA A 103 -4.81 9.23 -4.99
CA ALA A 103 -6.18 9.57 -4.61
C ALA A 103 -6.94 8.36 -4.04
N ILE A 104 -6.84 7.19 -4.68
CA ILE A 104 -7.50 5.97 -4.21
C ILE A 104 -6.93 5.54 -2.85
N VAL A 105 -5.60 5.55 -2.68
CA VAL A 105 -4.94 5.23 -1.40
C VAL A 105 -5.41 6.17 -0.29
N PHE A 106 -5.49 7.48 -0.57
CA PHE A 106 -5.93 8.48 0.39
C PHE A 106 -7.38 8.26 0.81
N VAL A 107 -8.30 8.11 -0.15
CA VAL A 107 -9.72 7.87 0.12
C VAL A 107 -9.93 6.57 0.90
N ASN A 108 -9.28 5.47 0.48
CA ASN A 108 -9.37 4.19 1.17
C ASN A 108 -8.89 4.30 2.63
N THR A 109 -7.75 4.95 2.86
CA THR A 109 -7.18 5.13 4.20
C THR A 109 -8.06 6.02 5.08
N ALA A 110 -8.61 7.10 4.52
CA ALA A 110 -9.51 8.01 5.22
C ALA A 110 -10.82 7.31 5.62
N LEU A 111 -11.44 6.55 4.72
CA LEU A 111 -12.66 5.79 5.00
C LEU A 111 -12.45 4.78 6.14
N VAL A 112 -11.39 3.98 6.06
CA VAL A 112 -11.07 2.98 7.11
C VAL A 112 -10.87 3.66 8.47
N THR A 113 -10.14 4.77 8.49
CA THR A 113 -9.85 5.51 9.73
C THR A 113 -11.11 6.12 10.33
N TYR A 114 -11.97 6.70 9.48
CA TYR A 114 -13.25 7.25 9.88
C TYR A 114 -14.17 6.20 10.50
N TYR A 115 -14.36 5.06 9.83
CA TYR A 115 -15.22 3.99 10.34
C TYR A 115 -14.69 3.37 11.64
N ARG A 116 -13.36 3.18 11.77
CA ARG A 116 -12.77 2.71 13.03
C ARG A 116 -13.00 3.68 14.19
N SER A 117 -12.90 5.00 13.94
CA SER A 117 -13.12 6.01 14.97
C SER A 117 -14.56 6.07 15.48
N ARG A 118 -15.54 5.73 14.62
CA ARG A 118 -16.97 5.70 14.96
C ARG A 118 -17.34 4.48 15.79
N ASP A 119 -16.80 3.30 15.45
CA ASP A 119 -17.08 2.06 16.18
C ASP A 119 -16.38 2.01 17.56
N SER A 120 -15.39 2.86 17.82
CA SER A 120 -14.74 2.95 19.14
C SER A 120 -15.53 3.78 20.17
N ARG A 121 -16.55 4.53 19.71
CA ARG A 121 -17.34 5.47 20.51
C ARG A 121 -18.80 5.02 20.71
N ALA A 122 -19.19 3.87 20.17
CA ALA A 122 -20.53 3.28 20.27
C ALA A 122 -20.50 2.06 21.19
#